data_AF-A0A2V9C8Z5-F1
#
_entry.id   AF-A0A2V9C8Z5-F1
#
_cell.length_a   1.000
_cell.length_b   1.000
_cell.length_c   1.000
_cell.angle_alpha   90.00
_cell.angle_beta   90.00
_cell.angle_gamma   90.00
#
_symmetry.space_group_name_H-M   'P 1'
#
loop_
_entity.id
_entity.type
_entity.pdbx_description
1 polymer ?
#
loop_
_entity_poly.entity_id
_entity_poly.type
_entity_poly.pdbx_seq_one_letter_code
_entity_poly.pdbx_strand_id
1 'polypeptide(L)'
;MNRLLHVLVTLICFEVGALLVFLPWSHAWEHNYFLNRHPVLIPYVLNPSLRGAISGLGVLDIVLAAGMIRRRPPSTVVTRN
;
A
#
# COMPACT_ATOMS: atom_id res chain seq x y z
N MET A 1 5.32 -20.47 -12.55
CA MET A 1 5.19 -20.53 -11.08
C MET A 1 4.84 -19.16 -10.45
N ASN A 2 4.05 -18.30 -11.13
CA ASN A 2 4.16 -16.85 -10.87
C ASN A 2 2.83 -16.07 -10.84
N ARG A 3 1.66 -16.70 -11.07
CA ARG A 3 0.37 -15.98 -11.02
C ARG A 3 -0.21 -15.91 -9.62
N LEU A 4 -0.19 -17.00 -8.86
CA LEU A 4 -0.64 -17.02 -7.46
C LEU A 4 0.22 -16.09 -6.59
N LEU A 5 1.55 -16.13 -6.74
CA LEU A 5 2.44 -15.20 -6.02
C LEU A 5 2.18 -13.74 -6.39
N HIS A 6 1.92 -13.42 -7.66
CA HIS A 6 1.54 -12.06 -8.05
C HIS A 6 0.22 -11.62 -7.42
N VAL A 7 -0.80 -12.48 -7.46
CA VAL A 7 -2.11 -12.17 -6.85
C VAL A 7 -1.97 -12.00 -5.33
N LEU A 8 -1.18 -12.86 -4.68
CA LEU A 8 -0.93 -12.79 -3.24
C LEU A 8 -0.17 -11.51 -2.86
N VAL A 9 0.87 -11.17 -3.63
CA VAL A 9 1.64 -9.93 -3.43
C VAL A 9 0.73 -8.73 -3.62
N THR A 10 -0.08 -8.68 -4.69
CA THR A 10 -1.06 -7.58 -4.90
C THR A 10 -2.08 -7.49 -3.76
N LEU A 11 -2.59 -8.62 -3.26
CA LEU A 11 -3.52 -8.64 -2.12
C LEU A 11 -2.86 -8.15 -0.83
N ILE A 12 -1.63 -8.59 -0.54
CA ILE A 12 -0.88 -8.17 0.66
C ILE A 12 -0.54 -6.68 0.56
N CYS A 13 -0.04 -6.23 -0.58
CA CYS A 13 0.25 -4.83 -0.87
C CYS A 13 -1.01 -3.96 -0.72
N PHE A 14 -2.16 -4.42 -1.21
CA PHE A 14 -3.45 -3.75 -1.04
C PHE A 14 -3.94 -3.74 0.42
N GLU A 15 -3.88 -4.87 1.12
CA GLU A 15 -4.20 -4.98 2.55
C GLU A 15 -3.33 -4.04 3.38
N VAL A 16 -2.01 -4.07 3.15
CA VAL A 16 -1.03 -3.22 3.83
C VAL A 16 -1.27 -1.75 3.48
N GLY A 17 -1.56 -1.41 2.22
CA GLY A 17 -1.92 -0.06 1.80
C GLY A 17 -3.22 0.45 2.45
N ALA A 18 -4.25 -0.39 2.52
CA ALA A 18 -5.51 -0.08 3.20
C ALA A 18 -5.31 0.08 4.70
N LEU A 19 -4.53 -0.79 5.34
CA LEU A 19 -4.15 -0.68 6.74
C LEU A 19 -3.33 0.60 6.97
N LEU A 20 -2.39 0.95 6.09
CA LEU A 20 -1.62 2.18 6.19
C LEU A 20 -2.51 3.42 6.07
N VAL A 21 -3.53 3.41 5.21
CA VAL A 21 -4.51 4.50 5.11
C VAL A 21 -5.42 4.53 6.33
N PHE A 22 -5.83 3.38 6.87
CA PHE A 22 -6.82 3.29 7.94
C PHE A 22 -6.22 3.49 9.35
N LEU A 23 -4.99 3.02 9.59
CA LEU A 23 -4.28 3.19 10.87
C LEU A 23 -4.26 4.66 11.34
N PRO A 24 -3.79 5.65 10.56
CA PRO A 24 -3.70 7.04 11.02
C PRO A 24 -5.05 7.70 11.33
N TRP A 25 -6.16 7.12 10.85
CA TRP A 25 -7.52 7.55 11.14
C TRP A 25 -8.20 6.71 12.23
N SER A 26 -7.58 5.61 12.65
CA SER A 26 -8.10 4.77 13.72
C SER A 26 -7.86 5.42 15.07
N HIS A 27 -8.87 5.39 15.95
CA HIS A 27 -8.72 5.86 17.33
C HIS A 27 -7.65 5.05 18.11
N ALA A 28 -7.40 3.81 17.67
CA ALA A 28 -6.31 2.98 18.17
C ALA A 28 -4.95 3.64 17.94
N TRP A 29 -4.73 4.34 16.83
CA TRP A 29 -3.47 5.02 16.50
C TRP A 29 -3.11 6.13 17.48
N GLU A 30 -4.09 6.89 17.94
CA GLU A 30 -3.90 7.98 18.93
C GLU A 30 -3.79 7.45 20.37
N HIS A 31 -4.45 6.33 20.67
CA HIS A 31 -4.45 5.69 22.00
C HIS A 31 -3.72 4.34 22.00
N ASN A 32 -2.41 4.37 21.72
CA ASN A 32 -1.54 3.19 21.79
C ASN A 32 -0.64 3.19 23.03
N TYR A 33 -0.40 2.00 23.58
CA TYR A 33 0.56 1.76 24.67
C TYR A 33 1.95 2.32 24.35
N PHE A 34 2.36 2.28 23.07
CA PHE A 34 3.64 2.83 22.60
C PHE A 34 3.73 4.36 22.68
N LEU A 35 2.64 5.08 22.40
CA LEU A 35 2.60 6.55 22.53
C LEU A 35 2.59 6.97 23.99
N ASN A 36 1.95 6.17 24.85
CA ASN A 36 1.99 6.37 26.30
C ASN A 36 3.40 6.15 26.88
N ARG A 37 4.16 5.21 26.30
CA ARG A 37 5.55 4.94 26.70
C ARG A 37 6.57 5.92 26.10
N HIS A 38 6.31 6.41 24.89
CA HIS A 38 7.21 7.31 24.15
C HIS A 38 6.46 8.52 23.57
N PRO A 39 6.21 9.56 24.39
CA PRO A 39 5.46 10.75 23.98
C PRO A 39 6.18 11.58 22.90
N VAL A 40 7.49 11.39 22.71
CA VAL A 40 8.28 12.07 21.68
C VAL A 40 7.85 11.69 20.26
N LEU A 41 7.23 10.53 20.09
CA LEU A 41 6.74 10.06 18.78
C LEU A 41 5.37 10.66 18.43
N ILE A 42 4.60 11.15 19.42
CA ILE A 42 3.28 11.78 19.23
C ILE A 42 3.31 12.87 18.16
N PRO A 43 4.18 13.90 18.22
CA PRO A 43 4.18 14.96 17.21
C PRO A 43 4.51 14.44 15.81
N TYR A 44 5.34 13.42 15.66
CA TYR A 44 5.62 12.82 14.34
C TYR A 44 4.43 11.99 13.85
N VAL A 45 3.89 11.12 14.71
CA VAL A 45 2.83 10.17 14.40
C VAL A 45 1.45 10.83 14.20
N LEU A 46 1.17 11.94 14.90
CA LEU A 46 -0.03 12.77 14.70
C LEU A 46 0.15 13.87 13.64
N ASN A 47 1.34 14.04 13.05
CA ASN A 47 1.54 15.09 12.06
C ASN A 47 0.71 14.80 10.78
N PRO A 48 -0.08 15.77 10.27
CA PRO A 48 -0.90 15.56 9.07
C PRO A 48 -0.08 15.23 7.82
N SER A 49 1.18 15.70 7.75
CA SER A 49 2.11 15.34 6.68
C SER A 49 2.45 13.85 6.66
N LEU A 50 2.57 13.22 7.83
CA LEU A 50 2.87 11.79 7.93
C LEU A 50 1.64 10.96 7.53
N ARG A 51 0.44 11.39 7.93
CA ARG A 51 -0.83 10.81 7.45
C ARG A 51 -0.94 10.87 5.91
N GLY A 52 -0.55 12.00 5.32
CA GLY A 52 -0.53 12.19 3.86
C GLY A 52 0.57 11.38 3.15
N ALA A 53 1.76 11.24 3.74
CA ALA A 53 2.83 10.43 3.18
C ALA A 53 2.48 8.94 3.18
N ILE A 54 1.87 8.46 4.27
CA ILE A 54 1.41 7.08 4.42
C ILE A 54 0.28 6.77 3.42
N SER A 55 -0.67 7.69 3.23
CA SER A 55 -1.73 7.51 2.23
C SER A 55 -1.22 7.59 0.79
N GLY A 56 -0.28 8.49 0.51
CA GLY A 56 0.39 8.58 -0.79
C GLY A 56 1.15 7.29 -1.14
N LEU A 57 1.78 6.65 -0.16
CA LEU A 57 2.47 5.37 -0.34
C LEU A 57 1.48 4.24 -0.72
N GLY A 58 0.33 4.17 -0.05
CA GLY A 58 -0.73 3.21 -0.39
C GLY A 58 -1.31 3.41 -1.79
N VAL A 59 -1.46 4.66 -2.24
CA VAL A 59 -1.87 4.97 -3.62
C VAL A 59 -0.81 4.51 -4.63
N LEU A 60 0.48 4.75 -4.33
CA LEU A 60 1.58 4.35 -5.22
C LEU A 60 1.62 2.83 -5.45
N ASP A 61 1.34 2.09 -4.39
CA ASP A 61 1.28 0.63 -4.38
C ASP A 61 0.12 0.10 -5.27
N ILE A 62 -1.07 0.68 -5.15
CA ILE A 62 -2.21 0.39 -6.04
C ILE A 62 -1.88 0.71 -7.51
N VAL A 63 -1.22 1.84 -7.76
CA VAL A 63 -0.81 2.26 -9.11
C VAL A 63 0.22 1.30 -9.71
N LEU A 64 1.17 0.79 -8.91
CA LEU A 64 2.12 -0.22 -9.32
C LEU A 64 1.43 -1.54 -9.70
N ALA A 65 0.49 -2.01 -8.88
CA ALA A 65 -0.30 -3.20 -9.18
C ALA A 65 -1.12 -3.03 -10.49
N ALA A 66 -1.77 -1.88 -10.67
CA ALA A 66 -2.52 -1.57 -11.89
C ALA A 66 -1.62 -1.48 -13.13
N GLY A 67 -0.44 -0.86 -13.00
CA GLY A 67 0.56 -0.74 -14.05
C GLY A 67 1.11 -2.09 -14.51
N MET A 68 1.24 -3.04 -13.58
CA MET A 68 1.68 -4.40 -13.88
C MET A 68 0.65 -5.18 -14.69
N ILE A 69 -0.65 -5.03 -14.42
CA ILE A 69 -1.75 -5.60 -15.23
C ILE A 69 -1.75 -5.04 -16.66
N ARG A 70 -1.37 -3.76 -16.83
CA ARG A 70 -1.49 -3.06 -18.12
C ARG A 70 -0.42 -3.45 -19.13
N ARG A 71 0.65 -4.14 -18.72
CA ARG A 71 1.61 -4.78 -19.64
C ARG A 71 0.93 -5.97 -20.33
N ARG A 72 0.11 -5.71 -21.34
CA ARG A 72 -0.27 -6.72 -22.33
C ARG A 72 1.03 -7.23 -22.96
N PRO A 73 1.36 -8.54 -22.90
CA PRO A 73 2.43 -9.08 -23.72
C PRO A 73 2.10 -8.77 -25.19
N PRO A 74 3.11 -8.43 -26.01
CA PRO A 74 2.91 -8.11 -27.42
C PRO A 74 2.15 -9.27 -28.06
N SER A 75 1.07 -8.94 -28.77
CA SER A 75 0.36 -9.90 -29.61
C SER A 75 1.39 -10.49 -30.56
N THR A 76 1.77 -11.75 -30.32
CA THR A 76 2.49 -12.54 -31.31
C THR A 76 1.51 -12.69 -32.47
N VAL A 77 1.61 -11.76 -33.42
CA VAL A 77 1.02 -11.87 -34.74
C VAL A 77 1.77 -13.04 -35.38
N VAL A 78 1.28 -14.25 -35.13
CA VAL A 78 1.67 -15.43 -35.90
C VAL A 78 0.91 -15.32 -37.22
N THR A 79 1.41 -14.43 -38.08
CA THR A 79 1.24 -14.58 -39.52
C THR A 79 2.12 -15.75 -39.92
N ARG A 80 1.54 -16.94 -40.12
CA ARG A 80 2.02 -17.83 -41.18
C ARG A 80 1.04 -18.96 -41.52
N ASN A 81 0.45 -18.77 -42.70
CA ASN A 81 0.20 -19.74 -43.77
C ASN A 81 -0.83 -20.85 -43.52
#